data_AF-A0A084GDU7-F1
#
_entry.id   AF-A0A084GDU7-F1
#
_cell.length_a   1.000
_cell.length_b   1.000
_cell.length_c   1.000
_cell.angle_alpha   90.00
_cell.angle_beta   90.00
_cell.angle_gamma   90.00
#
_symmetry.space_group_name_H-M   'P 1'
#
loop_
_entity.id
_entity.type
_entity.pdbx_description
1 polymer ?
#
loop_
_entity_poly.entity_id
_entity_poly.type
_entity_poly.pdbx_seq_one_letter_code
_entity_poly.pdbx_strand_id
1 'polypeptide(L)'
;MELGKFIQGDVESDGQNVVLYVIKADQTSYINYIKPLILAVELGAPHVLSIIDTKDEWYFRIHPQRMVPALKDKDPVTGEEVIVFESTACLQYLCERFDEQGTWAGRTAAEKGSVLAWTAYQTAALGQNPVQLPRTIEQLHKDTLRQWDILEKRLAEPGQNYIALKDRPTIADLSYLPFSMPYMFKLFEVNIEDWPHIDKWSQDMLSRPAVRLVLDRAPKIGHDL
;
A
#
# COMPACT_ATOMS: atom_id res chain seq x y z
N MET A 1 5.12 -14.28 -12.06
CA MET A 1 4.75 -12.96 -11.48
C MET A 1 5.73 -11.95 -12.04
N GLU A 2 5.22 -10.85 -12.56
CA GLU A 2 6.02 -9.74 -13.10
C GLU A 2 5.55 -8.44 -12.43
N LEU A 3 6.41 -7.42 -12.39
CA LEU A 3 6.11 -6.12 -11.78
C LEU A 3 5.28 -5.19 -12.70
N GLY A 4 4.97 -5.65 -13.91
CA GLY A 4 4.42 -4.80 -14.98
C GLY A 4 5.49 -4.12 -15.83
N LYS A 5 5.06 -3.53 -16.93
CA LYS A 5 5.93 -2.76 -17.84
C LYS A 5 6.12 -1.34 -17.33
N PHE A 6 7.31 -0.80 -17.51
CA PHE A 6 7.60 0.61 -17.20
C PHE A 6 7.32 1.51 -18.39
N ILE A 7 6.64 2.62 -18.14
CA ILE A 7 6.37 3.70 -19.10
C ILE A 7 6.66 5.06 -18.44
N GLN A 8 6.62 6.16 -19.20
CA GLN A 8 6.90 7.51 -18.70
C GLN A 8 5.74 8.46 -18.97
N GLY A 9 5.46 9.35 -18.01
CA GLY A 9 4.52 10.46 -18.16
C GLY A 9 3.03 10.08 -18.08
N ASP A 10 2.17 10.93 -18.64
CA ASP A 10 0.74 10.60 -18.74
C ASP A 10 0.49 9.66 -19.91
N VAL A 11 -0.27 8.59 -19.65
CA VAL A 11 -0.60 7.59 -20.67
C VAL A 11 -2.10 7.35 -20.61
N GLU A 12 -2.73 7.24 -21.78
CA GLU A 12 -4.14 6.86 -21.85
C GLU A 12 -4.32 5.42 -21.36
N SER A 13 -5.37 5.18 -20.57
CA SER A 13 -5.73 3.81 -20.20
C SER A 13 -6.41 3.13 -21.40
N ASP A 14 -5.92 1.95 -21.75
CA ASP A 14 -6.53 1.06 -22.74
C ASP A 14 -7.76 0.31 -22.18
N GLY A 15 -8.08 0.50 -20.90
CA GLY A 15 -9.14 -0.19 -20.16
C GLY A 15 -8.85 -1.66 -19.85
N GLN A 16 -7.68 -2.16 -20.23
CA GLN A 16 -7.19 -3.49 -19.89
C GLN A 16 -6.17 -3.40 -18.76
N ASN A 17 -5.27 -2.42 -18.82
CA ASN A 17 -4.20 -2.20 -17.87
C ASN A 17 -4.51 -1.00 -16.98
N VAL A 18 -4.38 -1.21 -15.66
CA VAL A 18 -4.31 -0.09 -14.72
C VAL A 18 -2.95 0.58 -14.87
N VAL A 19 -2.96 1.90 -15.01
CA VAL A 19 -1.76 2.73 -14.96
C VAL A 19 -1.51 3.11 -13.51
N LEU A 20 -0.47 2.57 -12.89
CA LEU A 20 -0.02 2.97 -11.56
C LEU A 20 1.06 4.04 -11.70
N TYR A 21 0.78 5.26 -11.24
CA TYR A 21 1.74 6.35 -11.23
C TYR A 21 2.68 6.23 -10.04
N VAL A 22 3.97 6.20 -10.33
CA VAL A 22 5.07 6.09 -9.38
C VAL A 22 6.14 7.13 -9.71
N ILE A 23 7.05 7.39 -8.77
CA ILE A 23 8.23 8.21 -9.02
C ILE A 23 9.48 7.36 -9.02
N LYS A 24 10.55 7.87 -9.62
CA LYS A 24 11.89 7.29 -9.46
C LYS A 24 12.18 7.08 -7.97
N ALA A 25 12.57 5.85 -7.63
CA ALA A 25 12.75 5.47 -6.25
C ALA A 25 13.94 6.20 -5.61
N ASP A 26 13.75 6.69 -4.39
CA ASP A 26 14.82 7.08 -3.48
C ASP A 26 14.74 6.18 -2.22
N GLN A 27 15.39 6.59 -1.13
CA GLN A 27 15.44 5.77 0.09
C GLN A 27 14.06 5.43 0.67
N THR A 28 13.04 6.29 0.49
CA THR A 28 11.73 6.13 1.15
C THR A 28 10.53 6.39 0.24
N SER A 29 10.73 6.96 -0.95
CA SER A 29 9.63 7.38 -1.84
C SER A 29 8.71 6.24 -2.28
N TYR A 30 9.20 4.99 -2.26
CA TYR A 30 8.44 3.81 -2.65
C TYR A 30 7.51 3.23 -1.59
N ILE A 31 7.67 3.61 -0.31
CA ILE A 31 6.96 3.00 0.82
C ILE A 31 5.44 3.03 0.66
N ASN A 32 4.88 4.11 0.07
CA ASN A 32 3.44 4.22 -0.12
C ASN A 32 2.94 3.54 -1.41
N TYR A 33 3.69 3.63 -2.52
CA TYR A 33 3.23 3.06 -3.78
C TYR A 33 3.50 1.56 -3.93
N ILE A 34 4.31 0.95 -3.06
CA ILE A 34 4.38 -0.53 -2.99
C ILE A 34 3.07 -1.16 -2.55
N LYS A 35 2.19 -0.46 -1.81
CA LYS A 35 0.92 -1.01 -1.34
C LYS A 35 0.02 -1.46 -2.51
N PRO A 36 -0.42 -0.57 -3.42
CA PRO A 36 -1.22 -0.98 -4.58
C PRO A 36 -0.44 -1.87 -5.55
N LEU A 37 0.89 -1.70 -5.67
CA LEU A 37 1.70 -2.55 -6.53
C LEU A 37 1.75 -4.01 -6.06
N ILE A 38 1.93 -4.25 -4.75
CA ILE A 38 1.85 -5.60 -4.17
C ILE A 38 0.49 -6.21 -4.47
N LEU A 39 -0.60 -5.46 -4.22
CA LEU A 39 -1.95 -5.97 -4.47
C LEU A 39 -2.18 -6.31 -5.95
N ALA A 40 -1.72 -5.45 -6.87
CA ALA A 40 -1.84 -5.72 -8.30
C ALA A 40 -1.13 -7.03 -8.69
N VAL A 41 0.06 -7.30 -8.13
CA VAL A 41 0.80 -8.56 -8.36
C VAL A 41 0.09 -9.75 -7.70
N GLU A 42 -0.43 -9.60 -6.47
CA GLU A 42 -1.18 -10.64 -5.75
C GLU A 42 -2.46 -11.05 -6.48
N LEU A 43 -3.16 -10.09 -7.08
CA LEU A 43 -4.39 -10.32 -7.85
C LEU A 43 -4.11 -10.79 -9.28
N GLY A 44 -2.86 -10.72 -9.75
CA GLY A 44 -2.54 -10.90 -11.16
C GLY A 44 -3.21 -9.84 -12.05
N ALA A 45 -3.51 -8.67 -11.50
CA ALA A 45 -4.17 -7.59 -12.21
C ALA A 45 -3.26 -7.08 -13.35
N PRO A 46 -3.76 -6.89 -14.58
CA PRO A 46 -2.98 -6.28 -15.64
C PRO A 46 -2.66 -4.82 -15.28
N HIS A 47 -1.37 -4.47 -15.26
CA HIS A 47 -0.94 -3.13 -14.88
C HIS A 47 0.37 -2.73 -15.55
N VAL A 48 0.56 -1.41 -15.63
CA VAL A 48 1.79 -0.75 -16.04
C VAL A 48 2.21 0.25 -14.97
N LEU A 49 3.52 0.44 -14.83
CA LEU A 49 4.11 1.42 -13.92
C LEU A 49 4.52 2.66 -14.73
N SER A 50 3.78 3.75 -14.58
CA SER A 50 4.18 5.02 -15.19
C SER A 50 5.05 5.83 -14.23
N ILE A 51 6.30 6.04 -14.63
CA ILE A 51 7.25 6.86 -13.88
C ILE A 51 7.07 8.32 -14.31
N ILE A 52 6.77 9.18 -13.33
CA ILE A 52 6.46 10.59 -13.54
C ILE A 52 7.42 11.52 -12.81
N ASP A 53 7.45 12.79 -13.23
CA ASP A 53 7.94 13.91 -12.41
C ASP A 53 6.74 14.61 -11.77
N THR A 54 6.68 14.65 -10.44
CA THR A 54 5.58 15.30 -9.69
C THR A 54 5.55 16.82 -9.89
N LYS A 55 6.58 17.40 -10.52
CA LYS A 55 6.61 18.82 -10.88
C LYS A 55 5.86 19.11 -12.17
N ASP A 56 5.57 18.11 -12.99
CA ASP A 56 4.82 18.30 -14.23
C ASP A 56 3.42 18.85 -13.95
N GLU A 57 3.00 19.88 -14.69
CA GLU A 57 1.72 20.56 -14.46
C GLU A 57 0.52 19.67 -14.77
N TRP A 58 0.64 18.78 -15.77
CA TRP A 58 -0.45 17.87 -16.15
C TRP A 58 -0.89 16.97 -15.00
N TYR A 59 0.01 16.67 -14.06
CA TYR A 59 -0.26 15.74 -12.96
C TYR A 59 -1.28 16.27 -11.94
N PHE A 60 -1.58 17.58 -11.95
CA PHE A 60 -2.72 18.11 -11.18
C PHE A 60 -4.06 17.52 -11.58
N ARG A 61 -4.20 17.01 -12.81
CA ARG A 61 -5.40 16.30 -13.27
C ARG A 61 -5.55 14.93 -12.62
N ILE A 62 -4.45 14.32 -12.15
CA ILE A 62 -4.44 13.02 -11.51
C ILE A 62 -4.50 13.15 -9.98
N HIS A 63 -3.70 14.04 -9.41
CA HIS A 63 -3.59 14.19 -7.96
C HIS A 63 -3.54 15.68 -7.58
N PRO A 64 -4.44 16.18 -6.70
CA PRO A 64 -4.54 17.61 -6.38
C PRO A 64 -3.27 18.18 -5.72
N GLN A 65 -2.56 17.34 -4.94
CA GLN A 65 -1.26 17.66 -4.34
C GLN A 65 -0.05 17.08 -5.09
N ARG A 66 -0.26 16.47 -6.27
CA ARG A 66 0.80 15.82 -7.06
C ARG A 66 1.64 14.80 -6.28
N MET A 67 0.98 13.96 -5.47
CA MET A 67 1.62 12.87 -4.72
C MET A 67 1.41 11.51 -5.41
N VAL A 68 2.19 10.51 -4.98
CA VAL A 68 2.05 9.10 -5.40
C VAL A 68 1.85 8.21 -4.16
N PRO A 69 1.19 7.04 -4.28
CA PRO A 69 0.59 6.49 -5.51
C PRO A 69 -0.67 7.22 -5.95
N ALA A 70 -0.90 7.19 -7.25
CA ALA A 70 -2.21 7.35 -7.86
C ALA A 70 -2.35 6.31 -8.97
N LEU A 71 -3.58 6.03 -9.40
CA LEU A 71 -3.87 5.17 -10.53
C LEU A 71 -4.80 5.86 -11.52
N LYS A 72 -4.64 5.49 -12.78
CA LYS A 72 -5.59 5.76 -13.85
C LYS A 72 -6.04 4.44 -14.46
N ASP A 73 -7.31 4.36 -14.78
CA ASP A 73 -7.95 3.23 -15.42
C ASP A 73 -9.09 3.75 -16.32
N LYS A 74 -9.72 2.86 -17.07
CA LYS A 74 -10.96 3.11 -17.79
C LYS A 74 -11.99 2.11 -17.30
N ASP A 75 -13.16 2.58 -16.92
CA ASP A 75 -14.24 1.71 -16.48
C ASP A 75 -14.67 0.79 -17.65
N PRO A 76 -14.71 -0.54 -17.47
CA PRO A 76 -14.99 -1.47 -18.56
C PRO A 76 -16.47 -1.48 -18.96
N VAL A 77 -17.36 -0.93 -18.12
CA VAL A 77 -18.81 -0.86 -18.34
C VAL A 77 -19.20 0.47 -18.96
N THR A 78 -18.77 1.59 -18.37
CA THR A 78 -19.15 2.95 -18.82
C THR A 78 -18.16 3.53 -19.82
N GLY A 79 -16.93 3.04 -19.86
CA GLY A 79 -15.84 3.61 -20.66
C GLY A 79 -15.29 4.92 -20.10
N GLU A 80 -15.71 5.34 -18.91
CA GLU A 80 -15.26 6.58 -18.29
C GLU A 80 -13.81 6.46 -17.79
N GLU A 81 -13.08 7.57 -17.84
CA GLU A 81 -11.76 7.66 -17.21
C GLU A 81 -11.93 7.61 -15.69
N VAL A 82 -11.18 6.72 -15.04
CA VAL A 82 -11.15 6.56 -13.60
C VAL A 82 -9.80 7.02 -13.08
N ILE A 83 -9.81 7.93 -12.12
CA ILE A 83 -8.62 8.43 -11.43
C ILE A 83 -8.83 8.15 -9.94
N VAL A 84 -7.90 7.42 -9.33
CA VAL A 84 -7.92 7.16 -7.89
C VAL A 84 -6.57 7.55 -7.29
N PHE A 85 -6.61 8.43 -6.30
CA PHE A 85 -5.46 8.82 -5.49
C PHE A 85 -5.70 8.41 -4.03
N GLU A 86 -4.67 8.50 -3.20
CA GLU A 86 -4.56 7.85 -1.88
C GLU A 86 -4.29 6.34 -1.97
N SER A 87 -3.23 5.88 -1.28
CA SER A 87 -2.78 4.48 -1.35
C SER A 87 -3.85 3.47 -0.91
N THR A 88 -4.66 3.81 0.09
CA THR A 88 -5.73 2.93 0.58
C THR A 88 -6.96 2.92 -0.31
N ALA A 89 -7.28 4.04 -0.96
CA ALA A 89 -8.31 4.07 -2.00
C ALA A 89 -7.87 3.28 -3.24
N CYS A 90 -6.58 3.36 -3.62
CA CYS A 90 -6.01 2.53 -4.68
C CYS A 90 -6.17 1.02 -4.37
N LEU A 91 -5.89 0.60 -3.13
CA LEU A 91 -6.10 -0.79 -2.70
C LEU A 91 -7.58 -1.23 -2.82
N GLN A 92 -8.51 -0.38 -2.38
CA GLN A 92 -9.94 -0.65 -2.47
C GLN A 92 -10.39 -0.77 -3.94
N TYR A 93 -9.94 0.14 -4.79
CA TYR A 93 -10.28 0.12 -6.21
C TYR A 93 -9.78 -1.14 -6.91
N LEU A 94 -8.53 -1.55 -6.67
CA LEU A 94 -7.98 -2.78 -7.23
C LEU A 94 -8.76 -4.02 -6.76
N CYS A 95 -9.26 -4.03 -5.53
CA CYS A 95 -10.14 -5.12 -5.08
C CYS A 95 -11.48 -5.11 -5.82
N GLU A 96 -12.12 -3.95 -5.97
CA GLU A 96 -13.39 -3.84 -6.71
C GLU A 96 -13.23 -4.30 -8.16
N ARG A 97 -12.09 -4.00 -8.79
CA ARG A 97 -11.81 -4.36 -10.18
C ARG A 97 -11.37 -5.80 -10.38
N PHE A 98 -10.63 -6.41 -9.45
CA PHE A 98 -9.92 -7.66 -9.70
C PHE A 98 -10.00 -8.72 -8.57
N ASP A 99 -10.51 -8.39 -7.37
CA ASP A 99 -10.67 -9.35 -6.25
C ASP A 99 -12.05 -10.03 -6.27
N GLU A 100 -12.37 -10.71 -7.38
CA GLU A 100 -13.69 -11.35 -7.60
C GLU A 100 -14.12 -12.30 -6.46
N GLN A 101 -13.13 -12.94 -5.82
CA GLN A 101 -13.37 -13.92 -4.75
C GLN A 101 -13.46 -13.28 -3.35
N GLY A 102 -13.29 -11.96 -3.23
CA GLY A 102 -13.26 -11.25 -1.96
C GLY A 102 -12.14 -11.75 -1.03
N THR A 103 -11.02 -12.21 -1.58
CA THR A 103 -9.92 -12.74 -0.78
C THR A 103 -9.23 -11.63 -0.01
N TRP A 104 -9.06 -10.47 -0.63
CA TRP A 104 -8.36 -9.30 -0.08
C TRP A 104 -9.30 -8.26 0.53
N ALA A 105 -10.50 -8.09 -0.02
CA ALA A 105 -11.52 -7.16 0.47
C ALA A 105 -12.50 -7.79 1.47
N GLY A 106 -12.60 -9.12 1.53
CA GLY A 106 -13.58 -9.85 2.32
C GLY A 106 -14.80 -10.31 1.50
N ARG A 107 -15.40 -11.42 1.93
CA ARG A 107 -16.46 -12.16 1.23
C ARG A 107 -17.85 -11.87 1.77
N THR A 108 -17.93 -11.47 3.04
CA THR A 108 -19.19 -11.15 3.72
C THR A 108 -19.20 -9.69 4.19
N ALA A 109 -20.38 -9.16 4.52
CA ALA A 109 -20.49 -7.82 5.09
C ALA A 109 -19.65 -7.65 6.37
N ALA A 110 -19.56 -8.70 7.20
CA ALA A 110 -18.75 -8.68 8.42
C ALA A 110 -17.25 -8.63 8.11
N GLU A 111 -16.78 -9.45 7.17
CA GLU A 111 -15.37 -9.42 6.74
C GLU A 111 -15.01 -8.08 6.11
N LYS A 112 -15.82 -7.61 5.15
CA LYS A 112 -15.64 -6.31 4.48
C LYS A 112 -15.62 -5.16 5.48
N GLY A 113 -16.52 -5.18 6.47
CA GLY A 113 -16.55 -4.19 7.54
C GLY A 113 -15.28 -4.19 8.40
N SER A 114 -14.75 -5.37 8.72
CA SER A 114 -13.50 -5.50 9.48
C SER A 114 -12.29 -4.98 8.68
N VAL A 115 -12.18 -5.40 7.41
CA VAL A 115 -11.12 -4.94 6.50
C VAL A 115 -11.17 -3.43 6.34
N LEU A 116 -12.34 -2.88 6.05
CA LEU A 116 -12.54 -1.44 5.91
C LEU A 116 -12.15 -0.69 7.19
N ALA A 117 -12.56 -1.17 8.37
CA ALA A 117 -12.24 -0.53 9.64
C ALA A 117 -10.73 -0.45 9.88
N TRP A 118 -10.00 -1.56 9.68
CA TRP A 118 -8.55 -1.58 9.89
C TRP A 118 -7.77 -0.79 8.83
N THR A 119 -8.20 -0.83 7.57
CA THR A 119 -7.60 -0.02 6.49
C THR A 119 -7.86 1.48 6.68
N ALA A 120 -9.07 1.87 7.09
CA ALA A 120 -9.42 3.25 7.38
C ALA A 120 -8.67 3.75 8.62
N TYR A 121 -8.54 2.92 9.67
CA TYR A 121 -7.75 3.24 10.84
C TYR A 121 -6.29 3.53 10.47
N GLN A 122 -5.68 2.74 9.58
CA GLN A 122 -4.32 2.98 9.10
C GLN A 122 -4.20 4.37 8.47
N THR A 123 -5.12 4.71 7.56
CA THR A 123 -5.13 6.03 6.90
C THR A 123 -5.27 7.16 7.91
N ALA A 124 -6.18 7.02 8.88
CA ALA A 124 -6.46 8.09 9.86
C ALA A 124 -5.38 8.22 10.95
N ALA A 125 -4.81 7.10 11.40
CA ALA A 125 -3.89 7.05 12.54
C ALA A 125 -2.42 7.22 12.13
N LEU A 126 -2.02 6.71 10.96
CA LEU A 126 -0.66 6.78 10.42
C LEU A 126 -0.53 7.80 9.27
N GLY A 127 -1.62 8.16 8.60
CA GLY A 127 -1.64 9.20 7.56
C GLY A 127 -1.69 10.63 8.13
N GLN A 128 -0.85 10.91 9.14
CA GLN A 128 -0.60 12.29 9.57
C GLN A 128 -0.15 13.09 8.34
N ASN A 129 -0.95 14.10 7.99
CA ASN A 129 -0.69 15.05 6.91
C ASN A 129 0.78 15.51 6.93
N PRO A 130 1.53 15.50 5.81
CA PRO A 130 2.86 16.08 5.76
C PRO A 130 2.88 17.59 6.11
N VAL A 131 1.72 18.25 6.10
CA VAL A 131 1.53 19.64 6.54
C VAL A 131 1.40 19.77 8.07
N GLN A 132 1.01 18.71 8.76
CA GLN A 132 1.09 18.54 10.21
C GLN A 132 2.15 17.49 10.51
N LEU A 133 3.41 17.78 10.15
CA LEU A 133 4.51 17.07 10.80
C LEU A 133 4.26 17.13 12.31
N PRO A 134 4.33 16.00 13.04
CA PRO A 134 4.37 16.05 14.49
C PRO A 134 5.38 17.13 14.89
N ARG A 135 4.98 18.01 15.82
CA ARG A 135 5.70 19.25 16.14
C ARG A 135 7.19 19.04 16.44
N THR A 136 7.59 17.80 16.75
CA THR A 136 8.97 17.33 16.91
C THR A 136 9.13 15.87 16.42
N ILE A 137 10.37 15.47 16.10
CA ILE A 137 10.76 14.07 15.81
C ILE A 137 10.40 13.13 16.97
N GLU A 138 10.53 13.61 18.21
CA GLU A 138 10.18 12.86 19.42
C GLU A 138 8.69 12.46 19.44
N GLN A 139 7.80 13.37 18.99
CA GLN A 139 6.38 13.08 18.94
C GLN A 139 6.06 12.05 17.83
N LEU A 140 6.73 12.12 16.68
CA LEU A 140 6.62 11.10 15.62
C LEU A 140 7.01 9.71 16.15
N HIS A 141 8.12 9.64 16.89
CA HIS A 141 8.62 8.41 17.48
C HIS A 141 7.59 7.82 18.44
N LYS A 142 7.11 8.61 19.42
CA LYS A 142 6.08 8.17 20.38
C LYS A 142 4.79 7.73 19.71
N ASP A 143 4.31 8.48 18.72
CA ASP A 143 3.09 8.11 18.01
C ASP A 143 3.27 6.81 17.23
N THR A 144 4.44 6.60 16.60
CA THR A 144 4.75 5.35 15.88
C THR A 144 4.78 4.16 16.83
N LEU A 145 5.47 4.25 17.97
CA LEU A 145 5.50 3.18 18.97
C LEU A 145 4.10 2.84 19.48
N ARG A 146 3.26 3.86 19.73
CA ARG A 146 1.87 3.65 20.14
C ARG A 146 1.06 2.91 19.08
N GLN A 147 1.31 3.15 17.79
CA GLN A 147 0.65 2.41 16.73
C GLN A 147 1.11 0.96 16.68
N TRP A 148 2.40 0.69 16.90
CA TRP A 148 2.90 -0.68 17.03
C TRP A 148 2.32 -1.39 18.26
N ASP A 149 2.16 -0.72 19.41
CA ASP A 149 1.50 -1.31 20.58
C ASP A 149 0.04 -1.73 20.30
N ILE A 150 -0.68 -0.96 19.48
CA ILE A 150 -2.06 -1.28 19.09
C ILE A 150 -2.07 -2.48 18.14
N LEU A 151 -1.19 -2.48 17.14
CA LEU A 151 -1.07 -3.56 16.17
C LEU A 151 -0.63 -4.87 16.83
N GLU A 152 0.31 -4.82 17.77
CA GLU A 152 0.77 -5.96 18.55
C GLU A 152 -0.34 -6.56 19.40
N LYS A 153 -1.11 -5.72 20.11
CA LYS A 153 -2.29 -6.19 20.87
C LYS A 153 -3.32 -6.86 19.99
N ARG A 154 -3.52 -6.33 18.77
CA ARG A 154 -4.42 -6.92 17.78
C ARG A 154 -3.92 -8.30 17.37
N LEU A 155 -2.66 -8.43 16.95
CA LEU A 155 -2.07 -9.69 16.49
C LEU A 155 -1.86 -10.71 17.62
N ALA A 156 -1.84 -10.27 18.89
CA ALA A 156 -1.81 -11.15 20.05
C ALA A 156 -3.16 -11.83 20.38
N GLU A 157 -4.26 -11.43 19.73
CA GLU A 157 -5.56 -12.08 19.93
C GLU A 157 -5.51 -13.57 19.54
N PRO A 158 -6.24 -14.46 20.25
CA PRO A 158 -6.21 -15.89 19.95
C PRO A 158 -6.57 -16.23 18.50
N GLY A 159 -5.61 -16.86 17.81
CA GLY A 159 -5.72 -17.28 16.41
C GLY A 159 -5.63 -16.15 15.39
N GLN A 160 -5.21 -14.94 15.78
CA GLN A 160 -5.11 -13.78 14.92
C GLN A 160 -3.75 -13.75 14.20
N ASN A 161 -3.66 -14.36 13.01
CA ASN A 161 -2.42 -14.35 12.23
C ASN A 161 -2.26 -13.10 11.34
N TYR A 162 -3.37 -12.40 11.06
CA TYR A 162 -3.42 -11.22 10.17
C TYR A 162 -4.27 -10.11 10.81
N ILE A 163 -4.23 -8.90 10.27
CA ILE A 163 -4.77 -7.70 10.95
C ILE A 163 -6.30 -7.73 11.03
N ALA A 164 -6.97 -7.78 9.87
CA ALA A 164 -8.42 -7.70 9.82
C ALA A 164 -9.05 -9.07 10.07
N LEU A 165 -8.66 -10.07 9.29
CA LEU A 165 -9.14 -11.45 9.38
C LEU A 165 -8.10 -12.33 10.09
N LYS A 166 -8.53 -13.46 10.64
CA LYS A 166 -7.66 -14.32 11.45
C LYS A 166 -6.74 -15.21 10.63
N ASP A 167 -7.26 -15.69 9.50
CA ASP A 167 -6.75 -16.82 8.74
C ASP A 167 -6.03 -16.43 7.44
N ARG A 168 -6.25 -15.21 6.93
CA ARG A 168 -5.66 -14.74 5.68
C ARG A 168 -5.37 -13.24 5.68
N PRO A 169 -4.37 -12.78 4.91
CA PRO A 169 -4.11 -11.36 4.76
C PRO A 169 -5.18 -10.69 3.89
N THR A 170 -5.28 -9.38 4.06
CA THR A 170 -6.22 -8.49 3.36
C THR A 170 -5.54 -7.18 2.99
N ILE A 171 -6.27 -6.26 2.36
CA ILE A 171 -5.75 -4.91 2.12
C ILE A 171 -5.44 -4.14 3.40
N ALA A 172 -5.94 -4.57 4.56
CA ALA A 172 -5.47 -4.06 5.84
C ALA A 172 -4.00 -4.44 6.04
N ASP A 173 -3.61 -5.70 5.89
CA ASP A 173 -2.21 -6.12 6.06
C ASP A 173 -1.25 -5.36 5.14
N LEU A 174 -1.64 -5.15 3.88
CA LEU A 174 -0.86 -4.35 2.92
C LEU A 174 -0.74 -2.87 3.33
N SER A 175 -1.73 -2.29 4.00
CA SER A 175 -1.68 -0.89 4.42
C SER A 175 -0.70 -0.65 5.58
N TYR A 176 -0.54 -1.62 6.49
CA TYR A 176 0.39 -1.52 7.63
C TYR A 176 1.80 -2.01 7.32
N LEU A 177 1.96 -3.01 6.45
CA LEU A 177 3.24 -3.69 6.22
C LEU A 177 4.42 -2.73 5.95
N PRO A 178 4.31 -1.73 5.06
CA PRO A 178 5.43 -0.83 4.78
C PRO A 178 5.90 -0.02 5.98
N PHE A 179 5.06 0.13 7.01
CA PHE A 179 5.32 0.88 8.23
C PHE A 179 5.63 -0.01 9.45
N SER A 180 5.49 -1.33 9.32
CA SER A 180 5.56 -2.28 10.44
C SER A 180 6.38 -3.54 10.11
N MET A 181 7.32 -3.44 9.17
CA MET A 181 8.28 -4.49 8.84
C MET A 181 9.64 -4.24 9.54
N PRO A 182 10.53 -5.25 9.68
CA PRO A 182 11.77 -5.13 10.46
C PRO A 182 12.68 -3.95 10.08
N TYR A 183 12.69 -3.58 8.79
CA TYR A 183 13.40 -2.39 8.32
C TYR A 183 12.94 -1.09 9.01
N MET A 184 11.63 -0.94 9.27
CA MET A 184 11.08 0.25 9.91
C MET A 184 11.43 0.33 11.40
N PHE A 185 11.43 -0.80 12.10
CA PHE A 185 11.88 -0.84 13.50
C PHE A 185 13.35 -0.42 13.61
N LYS A 186 14.21 -0.89 12.69
CA LYS A 186 15.61 -0.46 12.60
C LYS A 186 15.74 1.03 12.31
N LEU A 187 14.91 1.59 11.42
CA LEU A 187 14.90 3.03 11.10
C LEU A 187 14.52 3.90 12.30
N PHE A 188 13.65 3.41 13.17
CA PHE A 188 13.23 4.07 14.42
C PHE A 188 14.11 3.74 15.63
N GLU A 189 15.21 3.01 15.41
CA GLU A 189 16.19 2.62 16.44
C GLU A 189 15.56 1.84 17.61
N VAL A 190 14.58 0.98 17.32
CA VAL A 190 13.94 0.10 18.31
C VAL A 190 14.10 -1.38 17.96
N ASN A 191 14.02 -2.24 18.98
CA ASN A 191 14.10 -3.68 18.80
C ASN A 191 12.71 -4.24 18.47
N ILE A 192 12.57 -4.90 17.32
CA ILE A 192 11.29 -5.54 16.94
C ILE A 192 10.90 -6.69 17.87
N GLU A 193 11.87 -7.28 18.60
CA GLU A 193 11.61 -8.34 19.59
C GLU A 193 10.69 -7.89 20.74
N ASP A 194 10.54 -6.59 20.97
CA ASP A 194 9.57 -6.02 21.92
C ASP A 194 8.11 -6.11 21.40
N TRP A 195 7.92 -6.38 20.10
CA TRP A 195 6.63 -6.62 19.42
C TRP A 195 6.64 -7.96 18.66
N PRO A 196 6.71 -9.11 19.37
CA PRO A 196 6.91 -10.42 18.76
C PRO A 196 5.79 -10.87 17.81
N HIS A 197 4.54 -10.41 18.00
CA HIS A 197 3.45 -10.75 17.08
C HIS A 197 3.55 -9.96 15.78
N ILE A 198 3.98 -8.70 15.83
CA ILE A 198 4.35 -7.92 14.64
C ILE A 198 5.51 -8.57 13.90
N ASP A 199 6.58 -8.99 14.59
CA ASP A 199 7.70 -9.66 13.92
C ASP A 199 7.21 -10.88 13.15
N LYS A 200 6.51 -11.81 13.82
CA LYS A 200 5.95 -13.00 13.20
C LYS A 200 5.06 -12.68 11.99
N TRP A 201 4.07 -11.81 12.17
CA TRP A 201 3.15 -11.41 11.09
C TRP A 201 3.90 -10.78 9.90
N SER A 202 4.89 -9.93 10.19
CA SER A 202 5.67 -9.28 9.15
C SER A 202 6.52 -10.30 8.38
N GLN A 203 7.10 -11.30 9.03
CA GLN A 203 7.81 -12.39 8.35
C GLN A 203 6.87 -13.19 7.46
N ASP A 204 5.66 -13.51 7.94
CA ASP A 204 4.64 -14.21 7.15
C ASP A 204 4.26 -13.40 5.90
N MET A 205 4.08 -12.09 6.02
CA MET A 205 3.83 -11.19 4.89
C MET A 205 5.03 -11.07 3.94
N LEU A 206 6.25 -10.93 4.46
CA LEU A 206 7.49 -10.82 3.68
C LEU A 206 7.85 -12.12 2.94
N SER A 207 7.37 -13.26 3.43
CA SER A 207 7.53 -14.56 2.77
C SER A 207 6.69 -14.69 1.50
N ARG A 208 5.66 -13.84 1.33
CA ARG A 208 4.76 -13.91 0.18
C ARG A 208 5.51 -13.57 -1.11
N PRO A 209 5.37 -14.37 -2.18
CA PRO A 209 6.14 -14.17 -3.40
C PRO A 209 5.96 -12.80 -4.07
N ALA A 210 4.73 -12.26 -4.08
CA ALA A 210 4.44 -10.94 -4.62
C ALA A 210 5.10 -9.82 -3.79
N VAL A 211 4.98 -9.89 -2.46
CA VAL A 211 5.63 -8.95 -1.52
C VAL A 211 7.14 -8.94 -1.74
N ARG A 212 7.76 -10.12 -1.78
CA ARG A 212 9.20 -10.26 -1.99
C ARG A 212 9.66 -9.69 -3.33
N LEU A 213 8.92 -9.99 -4.40
CA LEU A 213 9.18 -9.44 -5.73
C LEU A 213 9.14 -7.91 -5.72
N VAL A 214 8.10 -7.33 -5.15
CA VAL A 214 7.95 -5.87 -5.12
C VAL A 214 9.03 -5.23 -4.26
N LEU A 215 9.34 -5.76 -3.08
CA LEU A 215 10.36 -5.19 -2.20
C LEU A 215 11.78 -5.28 -2.77
N ASP A 216 12.11 -6.30 -3.57
CA ASP A 216 13.41 -6.36 -4.28
C ASP A 216 13.50 -5.36 -5.44
N ARG A 217 12.37 -5.09 -6.11
CA ARG A 217 12.35 -4.26 -7.33
C ARG A 217 12.04 -2.79 -7.08
N ALA A 218 11.21 -2.48 -6.09
CA ALA A 218 10.74 -1.13 -5.82
C ALA A 218 11.87 -0.11 -5.62
N PRO A 219 12.95 -0.41 -4.87
CA PRO A 219 14.09 0.51 -4.72
C PRO A 219 14.85 0.82 -6.03
N LYS A 220 14.65 0.01 -7.09
CA LYS A 220 15.32 0.12 -8.39
C LYS A 220 14.46 0.81 -9.45
N ILE A 221 13.21 1.13 -9.14
CA ILE A 221 12.27 1.77 -10.09
C ILE A 221 12.84 3.11 -10.56
N GLY A 222 12.94 3.28 -11.89
CA GLY A 222 13.47 4.49 -12.54
C GLY A 222 15.00 4.64 -12.52
N HIS A 223 15.74 3.60 -12.11
CA HIS A 223 17.21 3.56 -12.20
C HIS A 223 17.74 2.72 -13.38
N ASP A 224 16.93 1.79 -13.89
CA ASP A 224 17.29 0.91 -15.02
C ASP A 224 16.77 1.41 -16.39
N LEU A 225 16.20 2.63 -16.43
CA LEU A 225 15.66 3.26 -17.65
C LEU A 225 16.65 4.25 -18.27
#